data_AF-A0A1F5AYG2-F1
#
_entry.id   AF-A0A1F5AYG2-F1
#
_cell.length_a   1.000
_cell.length_b   1.000
_cell.length_c   1.000
_cell.angle_alpha   90.00
_cell.angle_beta   90.00
_cell.angle_gamma   90.00
#
_symmetry.space_group_name_H-M   'P 1'
#
loop_
_entity.id
_entity.type
_entity.pdbx_description
1 polymer ?
#
loop_
_entity_poly.entity_id
_entity_poly.type
_entity_poly.pdbx_seq_one_letter_code
_entity_poly.pdbx_strand_id
1 'polypeptide(L)'
;MKGKFYIEGHKSKAGWEDESTLILQGANGYATLDQATTQAKEHFEKDIELHLVVIYQEDKDRNKVGAKMIFRGDEGALEESLLFY
;
A
#
# COMPACT_ATOMS: atom_id res chain seq x y z
N MET A 1 -3.53 17.39 -11.17
CA MET A 1 -2.05 17.26 -11.08
C MET A 1 -1.71 15.80 -11.26
N LYS A 2 -0.80 15.43 -12.16
CA LYS A 2 -0.27 14.05 -12.19
C LYS A 2 0.87 13.98 -11.17
N GLY A 3 0.53 13.71 -9.91
CA GLY A 3 1.49 13.47 -8.83
C GLY A 3 2.09 12.07 -8.94
N LYS A 4 3.22 11.85 -8.26
CA LYS A 4 3.79 10.50 -8.11
C LYS A 4 2.90 9.65 -7.21
N PHE A 5 2.99 8.33 -7.37
CA PHE A 5 2.36 7.35 -6.49
C PHE A 5 3.40 6.81 -5.51
N TYR A 6 3.03 6.67 -4.25
CA TYR A 6 3.89 6.15 -3.18
C TYR A 6 3.25 4.92 -2.57
N ILE A 7 4.05 4.10 -1.91
CA ILE A 7 3.63 2.82 -1.34
C ILE A 7 3.91 2.84 0.16
N GLU A 8 2.92 2.48 0.95
CA GLU A 8 3.04 2.22 2.38
C GLU A 8 2.61 0.80 2.71
N GLY A 9 3.47 0.06 3.40
CA GLY A 9 3.22 -1.34 3.77
C GLY A 9 3.02 -1.48 5.27
N HIS A 10 2.03 -2.28 5.65
CA HIS A 10 1.62 -2.53 7.02
C HIS A 10 1.52 -4.03 7.31
N LYS A 11 1.94 -4.41 8.51
CA LYS A 11 1.69 -5.76 9.04
C LYS A 11 0.26 -5.88 9.58
N SER A 12 -0.28 -7.10 9.56
CA SER A 12 -1.60 -7.36 10.16
C SER A 12 -1.53 -7.21 11.67
N LYS A 13 -2.69 -6.88 12.25
CA LYS A 13 -2.87 -6.94 13.69
C LYS A 13 -3.06 -8.40 14.10
N ALA A 14 -2.29 -8.89 15.06
CA ALA A 14 -2.52 -10.22 15.64
C ALA A 14 -3.55 -10.17 16.78
N GLY A 15 -3.81 -8.97 17.34
CA GLY A 15 -4.86 -8.72 18.33
C GLY A 15 -5.45 -7.31 18.24
N TRP A 16 -6.50 -7.05 19.04
CA TRP A 16 -7.17 -5.75 19.09
C TRP A 16 -6.30 -4.63 19.68
N GLU A 17 -5.31 -4.98 20.52
CA GLU A 17 -4.32 -4.07 21.08
C GLU A 17 -3.15 -3.77 20.11
N ASP A 18 -2.97 -4.58 19.05
CA ASP A 18 -1.91 -4.35 18.10
C ASP A 18 -2.23 -3.15 17.21
N GLU A 19 -1.31 -2.20 17.13
CA GLU A 19 -1.34 -1.16 16.11
C GLU A 19 -0.74 -1.72 14.80
N SER A 20 -1.37 -1.37 13.68
CA SER A 20 -0.82 -1.70 12.36
C SER A 20 0.53 -1.01 12.22
N THR A 21 1.62 -1.77 12.30
CA THR A 21 2.97 -1.22 12.20
C THR A 21 3.29 -0.98 10.73
N LEU A 22 3.70 0.25 10.41
CA LEU A 22 4.28 0.58 9.10
C LEU A 22 5.65 -0.10 8.98
N ILE A 23 5.81 -0.95 7.97
CA ILE A 23 7.05 -1.71 7.72
C ILE A 23 7.75 -1.28 6.42
N LEU A 24 7.03 -0.62 5.52
CA LEU A 24 7.57 -0.11 4.26
C LEU A 24 7.08 1.32 4.02
N GLN A 25 7.98 2.24 3.73
CA GLN A 25 7.65 3.55 3.20
C GLN A 25 8.43 3.79 1.90
N GLY A 26 7.73 3.90 0.78
CA GLY A 26 8.33 4.14 -0.53
C GLY A 26 8.95 5.54 -0.60
N ALA A 27 10.28 5.64 -0.56
CA ALA A 27 10.99 6.91 -0.69
C ALA A 27 10.97 7.48 -2.13
N ASN A 28 10.85 6.59 -3.12
CA ASN A 28 10.81 6.95 -4.54
C ASN A 28 9.39 6.78 -5.07
N GLY A 29 8.72 7.89 -5.35
CA GLY A 29 7.40 7.85 -5.97
C GLY A 29 7.45 7.38 -7.44
N TYR A 30 6.45 6.60 -7.84
CA TYR A 30 6.25 6.02 -9.17
C TYR A 30 5.44 6.94 -10.08
N ALA A 31 5.62 6.82 -11.40
CA ALA A 31 4.95 7.71 -12.36
C ALA A 31 3.49 7.31 -12.63
N THR A 32 3.13 6.04 -12.45
CA THR A 32 1.78 5.51 -12.69
C THR A 32 1.32 4.59 -11.56
N LEU A 33 -0.01 4.45 -11.43
CA LEU A 33 -0.62 3.52 -10.48
C LEU A 33 -0.22 2.07 -10.76
N ASP A 34 -0.11 1.70 -12.04
CA ASP A 34 0.30 0.35 -12.44
C ASP A 34 1.74 0.04 -12.00
N GLN A 35 2.67 0.98 -12.15
CA GLN A 35 4.05 0.81 -11.69
C GLN A 35 4.11 0.62 -10.17
N ALA A 36 3.37 1.44 -9.42
CA ALA A 36 3.27 1.30 -7.96
C ALA A 36 2.60 -0.03 -7.57
N THR A 37 1.59 -0.47 -8.33
CA THR A 37 0.89 -1.75 -8.10
C THR A 37 1.83 -2.94 -8.28
N THR A 38 2.61 -2.96 -9.37
CA THR A 38 3.59 -4.04 -9.61
C THR A 38 4.62 -4.10 -8.48
N GLN A 39 5.16 -2.95 -8.06
CA GLN A 39 6.13 -2.91 -6.97
C GLN A 39 5.53 -3.31 -5.61
N ALA A 40 4.29 -2.90 -5.32
CA ALA A 40 3.57 -3.35 -4.14
C ALA A 40 3.41 -4.88 -4.10
N LYS A 41 3.09 -5.51 -5.23
CA LYS A 41 3.01 -6.98 -5.34
C LYS A 41 4.36 -7.66 -5.12
N GLU A 42 5.44 -7.12 -5.69
CA GLU A 42 6.79 -7.63 -5.44
C GLU A 42 7.15 -7.58 -3.94
N HIS A 43 6.66 -6.58 -3.19
CA HIS A 43 6.85 -6.54 -1.75
C HIS A 43 6.11 -7.66 -1.02
N PHE A 44 4.87 -7.98 -1.42
CA PHE A 44 4.14 -9.12 -0.85
C PHE A 44 4.81 -10.47 -1.13
N GLU A 45 5.49 -10.63 -2.26
CA GLU A 45 6.22 -11.87 -2.56
C GLU A 45 7.47 -12.03 -1.67
N LYS A 46 8.10 -10.92 -1.30
CA LYS A 46 9.36 -10.90 -0.53
C LYS A 46 9.13 -10.90 0.99
N ASP A 47 8.00 -10.38 1.44
CA ASP A 47 7.69 -10.21 2.85
C ASP A 47 6.36 -10.89 3.21
N ILE A 48 6.45 -11.97 3.98
CA ILE A 48 5.29 -12.73 4.45
C ILE A 48 4.54 -12.02 5.58
N GLU A 49 5.19 -11.11 6.31
CA GLU A 49 4.58 -10.34 7.39
C GLU A 49 3.80 -9.12 6.87
N LEU A 50 3.97 -8.78 5.60
CA LEU A 50 3.20 -7.75 4.92
C LEU A 50 1.78 -8.26 4.63
N HIS A 51 0.79 -7.55 5.17
CA HIS A 51 -0.62 -7.90 5.02
C HIS A 51 -1.45 -6.82 4.34
N LEU A 52 -1.03 -5.56 4.39
CA LEU A 52 -1.70 -4.46 3.72
C LEU A 52 -0.66 -3.55 3.09
N VAL A 53 -0.93 -3.13 1.85
CA VAL A 53 -0.21 -2.06 1.18
C VAL A 53 -1.21 -1.02 0.73
N VAL A 54 -0.91 0.24 1.01
CA VAL A 54 -1.65 1.40 0.53
C VAL A 54 -0.79 2.14 -0.49
N ILE A 55 -1.34 2.31 -1.69
CA ILE A 55 -0.79 3.17 -2.72
C ILE A 55 -1.51 4.52 -2.62
N TYR A 56 -0.76 5.61 -2.49
CA TYR A 56 -1.31 6.95 -2.34
C TYR A 56 -0.59 7.97 -3.23
N GLN A 57 -1.21 9.13 -3.40
CA GLN A 57 -0.59 10.33 -3.96
C GLN A 57 -0.56 11.42 -2.89
N GLU A 58 0.32 12.38 -3.03
CA GLU A 58 0.29 13.61 -2.23
C GLU A 58 -0.47 14.70 -3.00
N ASP A 59 -1.38 15.38 -2.33
CA ASP A 59 -2.03 16.57 -2.88
C ASP A 59 -1.12 17.82 -2.79
N LYS A 60 -1.66 18.99 -3.15
CA LYS A 60 -0.92 20.26 -3.11
C LYS A 60 -0.43 20.64 -1.71
N ASP A 61 -1.12 20.18 -0.68
CA ASP A 61 -0.86 20.48 0.73
C ASP A 61 -0.07 19.33 1.40
N ARG A 62 0.41 18.37 0.62
CA ARG A 62 1.10 17.14 1.06
C ARG A 62 0.23 16.20 1.90
N ASN A 63 -1.09 16.28 1.79
CA ASN A 63 -1.96 15.27 2.37
C ASN A 63 -1.91 14.00 1.51
N LYS A 64 -1.89 12.84 2.17
CA LYS A 64 -1.95 11.54 1.51
C LYS A 64 -3.38 11.27 1.04
N VAL A 65 -3.54 11.06 -0.26
CA VAL A 65 -4.79 10.66 -0.90
C VAL A 65 -4.62 9.23 -1.39
N GLY A 66 -5.35 8.29 -0.79
CA GLY A 66 -5.31 6.89 -1.19
C GLY A 66 -5.77 6.69 -2.64
N ALA A 67 -5.08 5.84 -3.39
CA ALA A 67 -5.45 5.48 -4.76
C ALA A 67 -5.89 4.02 -4.83
N LYS A 68 -5.13 3.11 -4.22
CA LYS A 68 -5.41 1.67 -4.21
C LYS A 68 -4.91 1.06 -2.91
N MET A 69 -5.59 0.05 -2.41
CA MET A 69 -5.07 -0.87 -1.40
C MET A 69 -4.90 -2.27 -1.97
N ILE A 70 -3.92 -2.98 -1.48
CA ILE A 70 -3.64 -4.38 -1.77
C ILE A 70 -3.48 -5.09 -0.44
N PHE A 71 -4.14 -6.21 -0.22
CA PHE A 71 -4.10 -6.91 1.07
C PHE A 71 -4.17 -8.41 0.91
N ARG A 72 -3.70 -9.16 1.91
CA ARG A 72 -3.91 -10.60 2.00
C ARG A 72 -5.28 -10.88 2.63
N GLY A 73 -6.17 -11.52 1.89
CA GLY A 73 -7.45 -12.00 2.39
C GLY A 73 -7.31 -13.24 3.28
N ASP A 74 -8.44 -13.72 3.81
CA ASP A 74 -8.50 -14.83 4.78
C ASP A 74 -7.96 -16.16 4.22
N GLU A 75 -8.03 -16.34 2.90
CA GLU A 75 -7.50 -17.52 2.19
C GLU A 75 -6.01 -17.36 1.80
N GLY A 76 -5.37 -16.26 2.20
CA GLY A 76 -3.98 -15.92 1.86
C GLY A 76 -3.78 -15.38 0.44
N ALA A 77 -4.86 -15.28 -0.35
CA ALA A 77 -4.85 -14.66 -1.66
C ALA A 77 -4.65 -13.13 -1.57
N LEU A 78 -3.98 -12.55 -2.56
CA LEU A 78 -3.86 -11.10 -2.68
C LEU A 78 -5.12 -10.52 -3.32
N GLU A 79 -5.75 -9.60 -2.61
CA GLU A 79 -6.89 -8.83 -3.06
C GLU A 79 -6.49 -7.38 -3.33
N GLU A 80 -7.15 -6.75 -4.30
CA GLU A 80 -6.93 -5.35 -4.66
C GLU A 80 -8.23 -4.57 -4.61
N SER A 81 -8.20 -3.36 -4.06
CA SER A 81 -9.36 -2.46 -4.04
C SER A 81 -8.95 -1.02 -4.34
N LEU A 82 -9.70 -0.33 -5.20
CA LEU A 82 -9.52 1.10 -5.43
C LEU A 82 -10.11 1.87 -4.25
N LEU A 83 -9.35 2.83 -3.72
CA LEU A 83 -9.77 3.58 -2.53
C LEU A 83 -10.65 4.78 -2.88
N PHE A 84 -10.47 5.39 -4.07
CA PHE A 84 -11.31 6.47 -4.58
C PHE A 84 -11.30 6.49 -6.12
N TYR A 85 -12.43 6.87 -6.74
CA TYR A 85 -12.53 7.29 -8.15
C TYR A 85 -13.16 8.69 -8.21
#